data_AF-A0A926JF13-F1
#
_entry.id   AF-A0A926JF13-F1
#
_cell.length_a   1.000
_cell.length_b   1.000
_cell.length_c   1.000
_cell.angle_alpha   90.00
_cell.angle_beta   90.00
_cell.angle_gamma   90.00
#
_symmetry.space_group_name_H-M   'P 1'
#
loop_
_entity.id
_entity.type
_entity.pdbx_description
1 polymer ?
#
loop_
_entity_poly.entity_id
_entity_poly.type
_entity_poly.pdbx_seq_one_letter_code
_entity_poly.pdbx_strand_id
1 'polypeptide(L)'
;MGRGLAGPAGKPGGAGKRLSRDAQLRAELELCERYRIPHSQFLGGDGRWTELDRAKALAWAQWQRSVCPECHTRLEEWDDKRGGDPHAYVTDTLRCPGCELIEQERDHVPTDRSGYGVKIQLLPRAHHHEHP
;
A
#
# COMPACT_ATOMS: atom_id res chain seq x y z
N MET A 1 4.50 10.25 36.12
CA MET A 1 3.20 10.59 35.52
C MET A 1 3.29 12.00 34.96
N GLY A 2 2.86 12.22 33.73
CA GLY A 2 2.93 13.53 33.06
C GLY A 2 3.15 13.39 31.55
N ARG A 3 2.19 12.79 30.85
CA ARG A 3 2.16 12.75 29.38
C ARG A 3 1.90 14.17 28.86
N GLY A 4 2.85 14.71 28.09
CA GLY A 4 2.69 15.97 27.37
C GLY A 4 1.56 15.86 26.36
N LEU A 5 0.58 16.76 26.49
CA LEU A 5 -0.56 16.88 25.59
C LEU A 5 -0.06 17.28 24.20
N ALA A 6 -0.56 16.57 23.19
CA ALA A 6 -0.36 16.87 21.78
C ALA A 6 -0.76 18.32 21.48
N GLY A 7 0.12 19.03 20.77
CA GLY A 7 -0.09 20.42 20.37
C GLY A 7 -1.32 20.63 19.49
N PRO A 8 -1.78 21.89 19.36
CA PRO A 8 -3.03 22.20 18.68
C PRO A 8 -2.99 21.85 17.20
N ALA A 9 -4.12 21.37 16.69
CA ALA A 9 -4.35 21.13 15.27
C ALA A 9 -4.00 22.39 14.47
N GLY A 10 -2.97 22.28 13.62
CA GLY A 10 -2.55 23.37 12.74
C GLY A 10 -3.72 23.88 11.88
N LYS A 11 -3.69 25.18 11.58
CA LYS A 11 -4.67 25.88 10.72
C LYS A 11 -4.94 25.11 9.41
N PRO A 12 -6.14 25.25 8.81
CA PRO A 12 -6.53 24.55 7.58
C PRO A 12 -5.81 25.12 6.35
N GLY A 13 -4.50 24.90 6.28
CA GLY A 13 -3.73 25.07 5.07
C GLY A 13 -3.89 23.83 4.19
N GLY A 14 -4.67 23.95 3.12
CA GLY A 14 -4.79 23.02 2.00
C GLY A 14 -4.70 21.53 2.35
N ALA A 15 -5.85 20.87 2.55
CA ALA A 15 -5.94 19.45 2.90
C ALA A 15 -5.05 18.51 2.04
N GLY A 16 -4.81 18.86 0.77
CA GLY A 16 -3.91 18.11 -0.12
C GLY A 16 -2.43 18.11 0.29
N LYS A 17 -1.92 19.17 0.96
CA LYS A 17 -0.50 19.27 1.38
C LYS A 17 -0.15 18.33 2.53
N ARG A 18 -1.13 17.92 3.35
CA ARG A 18 -0.89 16.97 4.44
C ARG A 18 -0.78 15.54 3.91
N LEU A 19 -1.65 15.14 2.97
CA LEU A 19 -1.62 13.79 2.40
C LEU A 19 -0.33 13.47 1.64
N SER A 20 0.26 14.45 0.95
CA SER A 20 1.54 14.23 0.25
C SER A 20 2.73 13.97 1.20
N ARG A 21 2.71 14.54 2.41
CA ARG A 21 3.82 14.44 3.39
C ARG A 21 3.60 13.39 4.48
N ASP A 22 2.36 12.96 4.71
CA ASP A 22 1.98 12.09 5.82
C ASP A 22 1.65 10.69 5.31
N ALA A 23 2.64 9.80 5.30
CA ALA A 23 2.48 8.42 4.84
C ALA A 23 1.55 7.60 5.76
N GLN A 24 1.57 7.88 7.07
CA GLN A 24 0.70 7.20 8.02
C GLN A 24 -0.76 7.55 7.76
N LEU A 25 -1.09 8.83 7.64
CA LEU A 25 -2.46 9.26 7.34
C LEU A 25 -2.98 8.68 6.02
N ARG A 26 -2.11 8.50 5.02
CA ARG A 26 -2.49 7.83 3.76
C ARG A 26 -2.87 6.36 3.99
N ALA A 27 -2.03 5.61 4.71
CA ALA A 27 -2.32 4.22 5.03
C ALA A 27 -3.61 4.06 5.86
N GLU A 28 -3.84 4.94 6.83
CA GLU A 28 -5.07 4.96 7.63
C GLU A 28 -6.30 5.19 6.74
N LEU A 29 -6.24 6.16 5.83
CA LEU A 29 -7.36 6.47 4.92
C LEU A 29 -7.61 5.39 3.88
N GLU A 30 -6.57 4.71 3.39
CA GLU A 30 -6.71 3.54 2.50
C GLU A 30 -7.51 2.42 3.20
N LEU A 31 -7.19 2.12 4.46
CA LEU A 31 -7.93 1.13 5.25
C LEU A 31 -9.36 1.60 5.51
N CYS A 32 -9.56 2.88 5.84
CA CYS A 32 -10.90 3.46 6.05
C CYS A 32 -11.78 3.31 4.81
N GLU A 33 -11.25 3.58 3.62
CA GLU A 33 -11.94 3.37 2.35
C GLU A 33 -12.29 1.89 2.14
N ARG A 34 -11.32 0.99 2.31
CA ARG A 34 -11.50 -0.46 2.13
C ARG A 34 -12.60 -1.02 3.03
N TYR A 35 -12.64 -0.59 4.29
CA TYR A 35 -13.65 -1.02 5.26
C TYR A 35 -14.92 -0.17 5.27
N ARG A 36 -14.96 0.91 4.48
CA ARG A 36 -16.08 1.87 4.41
C ARG A 36 -16.46 2.48 5.77
N ILE A 37 -15.45 2.84 6.56
CA ILE A 37 -15.62 3.45 7.89
C ILE A 37 -15.07 4.89 7.93
N PRO A 38 -15.59 5.78 8.78
CA PRO A 38 -14.97 7.08 9.02
C PRO A 38 -13.63 6.94 9.75
N HIS A 39 -12.72 7.88 9.49
CA HIS A 39 -11.38 7.89 10.12
C HIS A 39 -11.44 7.98 11.65
N SER A 40 -12.42 8.70 12.20
CA SER A 40 -12.69 8.73 13.63
C SER A 40 -13.01 7.34 14.21
N GLN A 41 -13.76 6.50 13.48
CA GLN A 41 -14.02 5.11 13.89
C GLN A 41 -12.78 4.25 13.82
N PHE A 42 -11.95 4.41 12.77
CA PHE A 42 -10.66 3.73 12.70
C PHE A 42 -9.77 4.00 13.91
N LEU A 43 -9.86 5.22 14.47
CA LEU A 43 -9.16 5.62 15.71
C LEU A 43 -9.87 5.19 17.01
N GLY A 44 -10.92 4.36 16.94
CA GLY A 44 -11.67 3.87 18.10
C GLY A 44 -12.92 4.69 18.46
N GLY A 45 -13.40 5.55 17.56
CA GLY A 45 -14.63 6.32 17.73
C GLY A 45 -15.92 5.50 17.54
N ASP A 46 -17.06 6.19 17.64
CA ASP A 46 -18.41 5.59 17.68
C ASP A 46 -19.06 5.30 16.31
N GLY A 47 -18.33 5.50 15.20
CA GLY A 47 -18.84 5.26 13.86
C GLY A 47 -19.61 6.43 13.23
N ARG A 48 -19.83 7.54 13.94
CA ARG A 48 -20.52 8.70 13.36
C ARG A 48 -19.58 9.52 12.49
N TRP A 49 -20.04 9.84 11.29
CA TRP A 49 -19.32 10.69 10.35
C TRP A 49 -19.25 12.14 10.85
N THR A 50 -18.07 12.57 11.27
CA THR A 50 -17.80 13.97 11.60
C THR A 50 -17.54 14.80 10.34
N GLU A 51 -17.58 16.12 10.45
CA GLU A 51 -17.18 17.03 9.36
C GLU A 51 -15.72 16.78 8.93
N LEU A 52 -14.83 16.53 9.91
CA LEU A 52 -13.43 16.22 9.64
C LEU A 52 -13.26 14.91 8.87
N ASP A 53 -14.06 13.88 9.18
CA ASP A 53 -14.03 12.61 8.44
C ASP A 53 -14.45 12.80 6.98
N ARG A 54 -15.49 13.59 6.74
CA ARG A 54 -15.92 13.92 5.37
C ARG A 54 -14.86 14.70 4.61
N ALA A 55 -14.24 15.68 5.25
CA ALA A 55 -13.15 16.46 4.64
C ALA A 55 -11.95 15.57 4.28
N LYS A 56 -11.57 14.64 5.16
CA LYS A 56 -10.50 13.65 4.90
C LYS A 56 -10.87 12.70 3.78
N ALA A 57 -12.09 12.16 3.76
CA ALA A 57 -12.54 11.25 2.71
C ALA A 57 -12.55 11.92 1.32
N LEU A 58 -13.02 13.18 1.24
CA LEU A 58 -12.98 13.94 -0.01
C LEU A 58 -11.54 14.26 -0.44
N ALA A 59 -10.67 14.62 0.50
CA ALA A 59 -9.25 14.86 0.23
C ALA A 59 -8.53 13.58 -0.25
N TRP A 60 -8.84 12.43 0.35
CA TRP A 60 -8.35 11.11 -0.07
C TRP A 60 -8.78 10.79 -1.50
N ALA A 61 -10.07 10.94 -1.81
CA ALA A 61 -10.58 10.70 -3.15
C ALA A 61 -9.93 11.64 -4.19
N GLN A 62 -9.66 12.89 -3.84
CA GLN A 62 -8.91 13.81 -4.71
C GLN A 62 -7.46 13.38 -4.88
N TRP A 63 -6.81 12.93 -3.81
CA TRP A 63 -5.43 12.45 -3.85
C TRP A 63 -5.31 11.21 -4.75
N GLN A 64 -6.19 10.22 -4.62
CA GLN A 64 -6.19 9.03 -5.47
C GLN A 64 -6.31 9.38 -6.96
N ARG A 65 -7.18 10.34 -7.32
CA ARG A 65 -7.28 10.83 -8.71
C ARG A 65 -6.02 11.52 -9.23
N SER A 66 -5.14 11.99 -8.35
CA SER A 66 -3.88 12.62 -8.72
C SER A 66 -2.72 11.64 -8.92
N VAL A 67 -2.92 10.38 -8.51
CA VAL A 67 -1.93 9.31 -8.57
C VAL A 67 -2.19 8.46 -9.82
N CYS A 68 -1.13 8.04 -10.50
CA CYS A 68 -1.25 7.11 -11.62
C CYS A 68 -1.75 5.74 -11.11
N PRO A 69 -2.80 5.15 -11.69
CA PRO A 69 -3.32 3.85 -11.25
C PRO A 69 -2.38 2.68 -11.53
N GLU A 70 -1.41 2.85 -12.44
CA GLU A 70 -0.46 1.80 -12.80
C GLU A 70 0.81 1.86 -11.93
N CYS A 71 1.50 3.00 -11.92
CA CYS A 71 2.80 3.13 -11.24
C CYS A 71 2.72 3.78 -9.85
N HIS A 72 1.53 4.24 -9.43
CA HIS A 72 1.28 4.88 -8.14
C HIS A 72 2.11 6.13 -7.81
N THR A 73 2.77 6.74 -8.80
CA THR A 73 3.46 8.03 -8.66
C THR A 73 2.52 9.19 -9.03
N ARG A 74 2.83 10.40 -8.57
CA ARG A 74 2.04 11.61 -8.88
C ARG A 74 2.71 12.42 -9.96
N LEU A 75 1.93 12.96 -10.91
CA LEU A 75 2.49 13.71 -12.04
C LEU A 75 3.33 14.91 -11.61
N GLU A 76 2.98 15.58 -10.51
CA GLU A 76 3.75 16.72 -9.99
C GLU A 76 5.13 16.34 -9.44
N GLU A 77 5.37 15.07 -9.11
CA GLU A 77 6.69 14.60 -8.68
C GLU A 77 7.69 14.57 -9.85
N TRP A 78 7.17 14.50 -11.08
CA TRP A 78 7.96 14.50 -12.32
C TRP A 78 8.12 15.88 -12.96
N ASP A 79 7.31 16.86 -12.56
CA ASP A 79 7.20 18.16 -13.22
C ASP A 79 8.20 19.17 -12.62
N ASP A 80 9.29 19.41 -13.33
CA ASP A 80 10.36 20.34 -12.97
C ASP A 80 9.84 21.76 -12.71
N LYS A 81 8.85 22.23 -13.49
CA LYS A 81 8.23 23.56 -13.34
C LYS A 81 7.40 23.67 -12.07
N ARG A 82 7.03 22.55 -11.45
CA ARG A 82 6.27 22.50 -10.19
C ARG A 82 7.14 22.07 -9.00
N GLY A 83 8.46 22.02 -9.20
CA GLY A 83 9.43 21.64 -8.17
C GLY A 83 9.60 20.12 -8.00
N GLY A 84 9.12 19.33 -8.96
CA GLY A 84 9.42 17.91 -9.10
C GLY A 84 10.77 17.67 -9.79
N ASP A 85 11.09 16.40 -9.99
CA ASP A 85 12.31 15.94 -10.66
C ASP A 85 11.92 14.94 -11.77
N PRO A 86 12.28 15.18 -13.05
CA PRO A 86 12.08 14.22 -14.13
C PRO A 86 12.70 12.85 -13.89
N HIS A 87 13.65 12.75 -12.95
CA HIS A 87 14.31 11.53 -12.50
C HIS A 87 13.92 11.12 -11.07
N ALA A 88 12.75 11.57 -10.58
CA ALA A 88 12.25 11.26 -9.23
C ALA A 88 12.19 9.75 -8.93
N TYR A 89 12.03 8.91 -9.95
CA TYR A 89 12.00 7.46 -9.83
C TYR A 89 12.86 6.79 -10.90
N VAL A 90 13.46 5.65 -10.55
CA VAL A 90 14.18 4.76 -11.47
C VAL A 90 13.50 3.40 -11.53
N THR A 91 13.57 2.75 -12.68
CA THR A 91 13.10 1.38 -12.83
C THR A 91 14.10 0.41 -12.20
N ASP A 92 13.60 -0.50 -11.36
CA ASP A 92 14.39 -1.61 -10.82
C ASP A 92 13.76 -2.95 -11.21
N THR A 93 14.58 -3.97 -11.42
CA THR A 93 14.13 -5.33 -11.77
C THR A 93 14.49 -6.29 -10.64
N LEU A 94 13.48 -6.78 -9.93
CA LEU A 94 13.66 -7.71 -8.82
C LEU A 94 13.39 -9.16 -9.25
N ARG A 95 14.33 -10.06 -8.96
CA ARG A 95 14.14 -11.51 -9.06
C ARG A 95 13.69 -12.06 -7.71
N CYS A 96 12.51 -12.68 -7.65
CA CYS A 96 12.03 -13.35 -6.44
C CYS A 96 12.63 -14.77 -6.35
N PRO A 97 13.47 -15.09 -5.34
CA PRO A 97 14.08 -16.41 -5.23
C PRO A 97 13.06 -17.54 -5.08
N GLY A 98 11.95 -17.31 -4.39
CA GLY A 98 10.89 -18.30 -4.23
C GLY A 98 10.18 -18.62 -5.54
N CYS A 99 9.79 -17.60 -6.30
CA CYS A 99 9.17 -17.80 -7.61
C CYS A 99 10.12 -18.50 -8.57
N GLU A 100 11.40 -18.14 -8.55
CA GLU A 100 12.41 -18.86 -9.33
C GLU A 100 12.48 -20.35 -8.97
N LEU A 101 12.55 -20.71 -7.68
CA LEU A 101 12.61 -22.12 -7.27
C LEU A 101 11.39 -22.90 -7.76
N ILE A 102 10.22 -22.26 -7.75
CA ILE A 102 8.99 -22.86 -8.30
C ILE A 102 9.13 -23.12 -9.80
N GLU A 103 9.62 -22.15 -10.58
CA GLU A 103 9.79 -22.33 -12.02
C GLU A 103 10.88 -23.36 -12.34
N GLN A 104 11.99 -23.38 -11.59
CA GLN A 104 13.02 -24.42 -11.73
C GLN A 104 12.45 -25.82 -11.49
N GLU A 105 11.61 -26.00 -10.48
CA GLU A 105 10.97 -27.30 -10.22
C GLU A 105 9.93 -27.64 -11.32
N ARG A 106 9.26 -26.64 -11.91
CA ARG A 106 8.33 -26.84 -13.02
C ARG A 106 9.01 -27.37 -14.27
N ASP A 107 10.24 -26.96 -14.53
CA ASP A 107 11.05 -27.46 -15.64
C ASP A 107 11.30 -28.99 -15.53
N HIS A 108 11.16 -29.56 -14.33
CA HIS A 108 11.29 -31.00 -14.08
C HIS A 108 9.97 -31.78 -14.15
N VAL A 109 8.81 -31.11 -14.22
CA VAL A 109 7.51 -31.78 -14.33
C VAL A 109 7.32 -32.32 -15.75
N PRO A 110 7.09 -33.63 -15.93
CA PRO A 110 6.84 -34.20 -17.25
C PRO A 110 5.65 -33.54 -17.96
N THR A 111 5.76 -33.31 -19.26
CA THR A 111 4.66 -32.73 -20.05
C THR A 111 3.62 -33.76 -20.50
N ASP A 112 3.86 -35.04 -20.24
CA ASP A 112 2.92 -36.12 -20.55
C ASP A 112 1.87 -36.29 -19.43
N ARG A 113 1.06 -37.35 -19.51
CA ARG A 113 -0.01 -37.59 -18.52
C ARG A 113 0.52 -37.81 -17.10
N SER A 114 1.81 -38.12 -16.92
CA SER A 114 2.39 -38.32 -15.59
C SER A 114 2.59 -37.00 -14.83
N GLY A 115 2.68 -35.87 -15.53
CA GLY A 115 2.71 -34.54 -14.91
C GLY A 115 1.33 -33.98 -14.60
N TYR A 116 0.24 -34.64 -15.02
CA TYR A 116 -1.11 -34.11 -14.82
C TYR A 116 -1.47 -34.11 -13.33
N GLY A 117 -1.91 -32.95 -12.84
CA GLY A 117 -2.30 -32.76 -11.43
C GLY A 117 -1.13 -32.54 -10.47
N VAL A 118 0.11 -32.47 -10.95
CA VAL A 118 1.26 -32.10 -10.12
C VAL A 118 1.19 -30.63 -9.75
N LYS A 119 1.34 -30.33 -8.46
CA LYS A 119 1.38 -28.97 -7.92
C LYS A 119 2.70 -28.76 -7.19
N ILE A 120 3.44 -27.73 -7.60
CA ILE A 120 4.65 -27.30 -6.93
C ILE A 120 4.30 -26.26 -5.89
N GLN A 121 4.83 -26.44 -4.67
CA GLN A 121 4.61 -25.53 -3.55
C GLN A 121 5.89 -25.36 -2.74
N LEU A 122 6.06 -24.17 -2.16
CA LEU A 122 7.13 -23.90 -1.21
C LEU A 122 6.63 -24.20 0.20
N LEU A 123 7.39 -25.02 0.93
CA LEU A 123 7.16 -25.27 2.36
C LEU A 123 8.29 -24.61 3.16
N PRO A 124 7.99 -23.97 4.31
CA PRO A 124 9.06 -23.49 5.18
C PRO A 124 9.93 -24.66 5.63
N ARG A 125 11.26 -24.48 5.66
CA ARG A 125 12.22 -25.56 5.92
C ARG A 125 11.94 -26.33 7.21
N ALA A 126 11.43 -25.66 8.25
CA ALA A 126 11.07 -26.31 9.52
C ALA A 126 9.99 -27.39 9.37
N HIS A 127 9.11 -27.29 8.36
CA HIS A 127 8.02 -28.25 8.12
C HIS A 127 8.40 -29.37 7.12
N HIS A 128 9.58 -29.30 6.50
CA HIS A 128 10.01 -30.31 5.51
C HIS A 128 10.35 -31.67 6.14
N HIS A 129 10.59 -31.73 7.46
CA HIS A 129 10.98 -32.96 8.16
C HIS A 129 9.80 -33.91 8.45
N GLU A 130 8.57 -33.51 8.16
CA GLU A 130 7.36 -34.25 8.56
C GLU A 130 6.76 -35.12 7.44
N HIS A 131 7.38 -35.22 6.26
CA HIS A 131 6.93 -36.11 5.19
C HIS A 131 8.03 -37.13 4.83
N PRO A 132 7.86 -38.42 5.17
CA PRO A 132 8.75 -39.50 4.76
C PRO A 132 8.66 -39.80 3.25
#